data_AF-K0X0F9-F1
#
_entry.id   AF-K0X0F9-F1
#
_cell.length_a   1.000
_cell.length_b   1.000
_cell.length_c   1.000
_cell.angle_alpha   90.00
_cell.angle_beta   90.00
_cell.angle_gamma   90.00
#
_symmetry.space_group_name_H-M   'P 1'
#
loop_
_entity.id
_entity.type
_entity.pdbx_description
1 polymer ?
#
loop_
_entity_poly.entity_id
_entity_poly.type
_entity_poly.pdbx_seq_one_letter_code
_entity_poly.pdbx_strand_id
1 'polypeptide(L)'
;MAKYLYFWICSCAIVLFSCGDNSNEANAQYEKARKLFENGQYANAKNAIDSIELLYPKAFKQIKAGMLLMCRVKQKESEQNLLYIDSVLKVRQTELEVAKKNFRFEKDAKYQTEGNYIYKKLPKQAAINRSQLKVLVTENGQMQLASVYYGSTPIKHSSIRATLPDKSKAETLVIGYDGANNYRFTNDDKYTEIVTYKDGQCSAVAALIANNTSKKITLTYLGGNRYTLSLDPVTREAVKATRELANLMKNVDDLKREYQLNVRTLELADKQVLQLEKQQSEQNAE
;
A
#
# COMPACT_ATOMS: atom_id res chain seq x y z
N MET A 1 15.79 -63.44 45.89
CA MET A 1 15.67 -62.54 47.05
C MET A 1 15.17 -61.18 46.58
N ALA A 2 14.23 -60.58 47.32
CA ALA A 2 13.54 -59.28 47.12
C ALA A 2 12.64 -59.18 45.86
N LYS A 3 11.33 -59.51 45.90
CA LYS A 3 10.19 -58.70 46.40
C LYS A 3 10.27 -57.23 45.98
N TYR A 4 9.35 -56.76 45.13
CA TYR A 4 8.28 -55.82 45.51
C TYR A 4 7.14 -55.85 44.48
N LEU A 5 5.95 -56.05 45.04
CA LEU A 5 4.62 -55.98 44.46
C LEU A 5 4.16 -54.52 44.54
N TYR A 6 3.71 -53.91 43.44
CA TYR A 6 2.74 -52.82 43.51
C TYR A 6 1.70 -52.95 42.39
N PHE A 7 0.50 -53.24 42.87
CA PHE A 7 -0.77 -53.27 42.17
C PHE A 7 -1.27 -51.82 42.11
N TRP A 8 -1.49 -51.25 40.92
CA TRP A 8 -2.25 -50.01 40.79
C TRP A 8 -3.17 -50.04 39.56
N ILE A 9 -4.34 -50.65 39.81
CA ILE A 9 -5.68 -50.21 39.43
C ILE A 9 -5.77 -49.28 38.21
N CYS A 10 -6.12 -49.92 37.10
CA CYS A 10 -7.04 -49.50 36.07
C CYS A 10 -7.89 -48.25 36.43
N SER A 11 -7.53 -47.11 35.84
CA SER A 11 -8.45 -45.98 35.64
C SER A 11 -8.17 -45.36 34.26
N CYS A 12 -8.34 -46.15 33.21
CA CYS A 12 -8.63 -45.62 31.89
C CYS A 12 -10.06 -45.06 31.97
N ALA A 13 -10.18 -43.79 32.33
CA ALA A 13 -11.39 -43.03 32.07
C ALA A 13 -11.61 -43.05 30.56
N ILE A 14 -12.51 -43.92 30.13
CA ILE A 14 -13.09 -43.90 28.79
C ILE A 14 -13.78 -42.54 28.69
N VAL A 15 -13.09 -41.58 28.07
CA VAL A 15 -13.75 -40.41 27.52
C VAL A 15 -14.60 -40.95 26.38
N LEU A 16 -15.85 -41.28 26.71
CA LEU A 16 -16.91 -41.45 25.74
C LEU A 16 -17.03 -40.11 25.02
N PHE A 17 -16.31 -39.94 23.92
CA PHE A 17 -16.76 -39.05 22.87
C PHE A 17 -18.13 -39.57 22.46
N SER A 18 -19.17 -38.95 23.03
CA SER A 18 -20.51 -39.00 22.48
C SER A 18 -20.41 -38.46 21.05
N CYS A 19 -20.23 -39.36 20.09
CA CYS A 19 -20.59 -39.12 18.70
C CYS A 19 -22.12 -39.11 18.65
N GLY A 20 -22.71 -38.06 19.23
CA GLY A 20 -24.07 -37.67 18.91
C GLY A 20 -24.08 -37.18 17.46
N ASP A 21 -25.18 -37.48 16.77
CA ASP A 21 -25.47 -36.95 15.44
C ASP A 21 -25.70 -35.43 15.57
N ASN A 22 -24.60 -34.65 15.60
CA ASN A 22 -24.61 -33.19 15.79
C ASN A 22 -25.17 -32.44 14.55
N SER A 23 -25.96 -33.11 13.71
CA SER A 23 -26.50 -32.56 12.48
C SER A 23 -27.48 -31.42 12.75
N ASN A 24 -28.18 -31.45 13.89
CA ASN A 24 -29.10 -30.41 14.33
C ASN A 24 -28.37 -29.11 14.68
N GLU A 25 -27.25 -29.19 15.40
CA GLU A 25 -26.41 -28.05 15.78
C GLU A 25 -25.72 -27.44 14.56
N ALA A 26 -25.21 -28.29 13.65
CA ALA A 26 -24.65 -27.83 12.38
C ALA A 26 -25.71 -27.10 11.53
N ASN A 27 -26.95 -27.59 11.52
CA ASN A 27 -28.06 -26.96 10.81
C ASN A 27 -28.45 -25.61 11.43
N ALA A 28 -28.48 -25.52 12.77
CA ALA A 28 -28.75 -24.26 13.47
C ALA A 28 -27.68 -23.21 13.15
N GLN A 29 -26.41 -23.61 13.09
CA GLN A 29 -25.30 -22.73 12.72
C GLN A 29 -25.38 -22.28 11.24
N TYR A 30 -25.79 -23.17 10.33
CA TYR A 30 -26.06 -22.84 8.93
C TYR A 30 -27.21 -21.82 8.80
N GLU A 31 -28.33 -22.03 9.46
CA GLU A 31 -29.47 -21.09 9.45
C GLU A 31 -29.08 -19.73 10.05
N LYS A 32 -28.21 -19.71 11.07
CA LYS A 32 -27.63 -18.48 11.59
C LYS A 32 -26.81 -17.76 10.51
N ALA A 33 -25.92 -18.46 9.81
CA ALA A 33 -25.14 -17.88 8.73
C ALA A 33 -26.02 -17.31 7.61
N ARG A 34 -27.09 -18.02 7.26
CA ARG A 34 -28.07 -17.58 6.26
C ARG A 34 -28.79 -16.30 6.67
N LYS A 35 -29.28 -16.21 7.92
CA LYS A 35 -29.91 -14.99 8.44
C LYS A 35 -28.95 -13.80 8.46
N LEU A 36 -27.69 -14.03 8.84
CA LEU A 36 -26.65 -12.99 8.80
C LEU A 36 -26.43 -12.49 7.36
N PHE A 37 -26.40 -13.39 6.38
CA PHE A 37 -26.31 -13.04 4.96
C PHE A 37 -27.52 -12.23 4.47
N GLU A 38 -28.74 -12.69 4.77
CA GLU A 38 -29.99 -12.00 4.41
C GLU A 38 -30.09 -10.59 5.01
N ASN A 39 -29.52 -10.40 6.21
CA ASN A 39 -29.43 -9.10 6.87
C ASN A 39 -28.25 -8.22 6.39
N GLY A 40 -27.49 -8.66 5.37
CA GLY A 40 -26.33 -7.94 4.83
C GLY A 40 -25.08 -7.96 5.74
N GLN A 41 -25.07 -8.77 6.79
CA GLN A 41 -23.95 -8.89 7.74
C GLN A 41 -22.91 -9.90 7.23
N TYR A 42 -22.31 -9.63 6.07
CA TYR A 42 -21.46 -10.58 5.34
C TYR A 42 -20.24 -11.08 6.12
N ALA A 43 -19.53 -10.21 6.85
CA ALA A 43 -18.40 -10.63 7.68
C ALA A 43 -18.81 -11.63 8.78
N ASN A 44 -19.96 -11.39 9.42
CA ASN A 44 -20.51 -12.30 10.42
C ASN A 44 -21.00 -13.60 9.79
N ALA A 45 -21.60 -13.53 8.59
CA ALA A 45 -22.02 -14.70 7.83
C ALA A 45 -20.82 -15.61 7.50
N LYS A 46 -19.69 -15.04 7.03
CA LYS A 46 -18.45 -15.81 6.78
C LYS A 46 -17.98 -16.55 8.03
N ASN A 47 -17.83 -15.82 9.14
CA ASN A 47 -17.40 -16.41 10.41
C ASN A 47 -18.33 -17.56 10.86
N ALA A 48 -19.65 -17.39 10.66
CA ALA A 48 -20.62 -18.42 10.99
C ALA A 48 -20.48 -19.66 10.08
N ILE A 49 -20.19 -19.48 8.78
CA ILE A 49 -19.95 -20.57 7.83
C ILE A 49 -18.65 -21.32 8.17
N ASP A 50 -17.55 -20.61 8.38
CA ASP A 50 -16.24 -21.21 8.68
C ASP A 50 -16.30 -22.03 9.99
N SER A 51 -17.14 -21.60 10.93
CA SER A 51 -17.39 -22.34 12.17
C SER A 51 -18.07 -23.70 11.93
N ILE A 52 -18.85 -23.89 10.86
CA ILE A 52 -19.53 -25.16 10.57
C ILE A 52 -18.49 -26.23 10.19
N GLU A 53 -17.56 -25.89 9.31
CA GLU A 53 -16.48 -26.80 8.88
C GLU A 53 -15.56 -27.16 10.06
N LEU A 54 -15.25 -26.17 10.90
CA LEU A 54 -14.38 -26.36 12.06
C LEU A 54 -15.02 -27.20 13.18
N LEU A 55 -16.26 -26.90 13.55
CA LEU A 55 -16.93 -27.50 14.71
C LEU A 55 -17.65 -28.81 14.35
N TYR A 56 -18.10 -28.95 13.10
CA TYR A 56 -18.92 -30.07 12.64
C TYR A 56 -18.38 -30.68 11.34
N PRO A 57 -17.14 -31.20 11.31
CA PRO A 57 -16.49 -31.67 10.08
C PRO A 57 -17.19 -32.86 9.40
N LYS A 58 -18.08 -33.58 10.11
CA LYS A 58 -18.89 -34.69 9.57
C LYS A 58 -20.24 -34.24 8.99
N ALA A 59 -20.62 -32.96 9.15
CA ALA A 59 -21.89 -32.42 8.67
C ALA A 59 -21.82 -32.06 7.17
N PHE A 60 -21.53 -33.06 6.31
CA PHE A 60 -21.23 -32.86 4.89
C PHE A 60 -22.32 -32.07 4.14
N LYS A 61 -23.59 -32.28 4.47
CA LYS A 61 -24.71 -31.55 3.86
C LYS A 61 -24.64 -30.05 4.18
N GLN A 62 -24.44 -29.70 5.45
CA GLN A 62 -24.34 -28.32 5.91
C GLN A 62 -23.04 -27.67 5.43
N ILE A 63 -21.93 -28.41 5.37
CA ILE A 63 -20.67 -27.94 4.81
C ILE A 63 -20.85 -27.59 3.33
N LYS A 64 -21.45 -28.48 2.51
CA LYS A 64 -21.71 -28.21 1.09
C LYS A 64 -22.66 -27.02 0.88
N ALA A 65 -23.72 -26.91 1.69
CA ALA A 65 -24.62 -25.76 1.65
C ALA A 65 -23.92 -24.47 2.10
N GLY A 66 -23.03 -24.56 3.09
CA GLY A 66 -22.18 -23.48 3.59
C GLY A 66 -21.19 -22.99 2.54
N MET A 67 -20.59 -23.89 1.75
CA MET A 67 -19.72 -23.54 0.62
C MET A 67 -20.45 -22.70 -0.43
N LEU A 68 -21.67 -23.11 -0.81
CA LEU A 68 -22.49 -22.34 -1.74
C LEU A 68 -22.86 -20.97 -1.16
N LEU A 69 -23.26 -20.93 0.12
CA LEU A 69 -23.57 -19.67 0.81
C LEU A 69 -22.34 -18.76 0.90
N MET A 70 -21.14 -19.30 1.15
CA MET A 70 -19.88 -18.56 1.18
C MET A 70 -19.58 -17.90 -0.17
N CYS A 71 -19.82 -18.62 -1.28
CA CYS A 71 -19.66 -18.04 -2.61
C CYS A 71 -20.63 -16.86 -2.80
N ARG A 72 -21.89 -17.00 -2.38
CA ARG A 72 -22.89 -15.91 -2.43
C ARG A 72 -22.53 -14.72 -1.55
N VAL A 73 -21.98 -14.97 -0.36
CA VAL A 73 -21.46 -13.93 0.54
C VAL A 73 -20.33 -13.15 -0.15
N LYS A 74 -19.38 -13.85 -0.78
CA LYS A 74 -18.27 -13.21 -1.53
C LYS A 74 -18.77 -12.39 -2.72
N GLN A 75 -19.79 -12.87 -3.46
CA GLN A 75 -20.42 -12.10 -4.54
C GLN A 75 -20.97 -10.78 -4.00
N LYS A 76 -21.82 -10.84 -2.96
CA LYS A 76 -22.50 -9.63 -2.43
C LYS A 76 -21.56 -8.63 -1.78
N GLU A 77 -20.53 -9.09 -1.10
CA GLU A 77 -19.49 -8.22 -0.56
C GLU A 77 -18.69 -7.54 -1.69
N SER A 78 -18.34 -8.28 -2.75
CA SER A 78 -17.64 -7.72 -3.91
C SER A 78 -18.51 -6.70 -4.65
N GLU A 79 -19.81 -6.99 -4.85
CA GLU A 79 -20.77 -6.04 -5.42
C GLU A 79 -20.83 -4.73 -4.62
N GLN A 80 -20.94 -4.80 -3.29
CA GLN A 80 -20.95 -3.62 -2.43
C GLN A 80 -19.63 -2.83 -2.49
N ASN A 81 -18.50 -3.54 -2.46
CA ASN A 81 -17.19 -2.92 -2.56
C ASN A 81 -17.01 -2.21 -3.90
N LEU A 82 -17.45 -2.82 -5.00
CA LEU A 82 -17.36 -2.20 -6.34
C LEU A 82 -18.12 -0.88 -6.42
N LEU A 83 -19.34 -0.83 -5.87
CA LEU A 83 -20.14 0.41 -5.81
C LEU A 83 -19.45 1.50 -4.98
N TYR A 84 -18.88 1.12 -3.83
CA TYR A 84 -18.14 2.04 -2.99
C TYR A 84 -16.87 2.55 -3.69
N ILE A 85 -16.07 1.64 -4.26
CA ILE A 85 -14.82 1.98 -4.95
C ILE A 85 -15.11 2.89 -6.15
N ASP A 86 -16.13 2.61 -6.96
CA ASP A 86 -16.48 3.43 -8.13
C ASP A 86 -16.79 4.89 -7.73
N SER A 87 -17.60 5.06 -6.68
CA SER A 87 -17.94 6.38 -6.14
C SER A 87 -16.69 7.15 -5.67
N VAL A 88 -15.84 6.51 -4.87
CA VAL A 88 -14.62 7.14 -4.34
C VAL A 88 -13.61 7.41 -5.46
N LEU A 89 -13.45 6.48 -6.39
CA LEU A 89 -12.50 6.59 -7.50
C LEU A 89 -12.82 7.80 -8.38
N LYS A 90 -14.10 8.05 -8.67
CA LYS A 90 -14.54 9.22 -9.44
C LYS A 90 -14.15 10.54 -8.76
N VAL A 91 -14.32 10.62 -7.43
CA VAL A 91 -13.91 11.80 -6.64
C VAL A 91 -12.39 11.97 -6.69
N ARG A 92 -11.62 10.91 -6.40
CA ARG A 92 -10.15 10.97 -6.38
C ARG A 92 -9.54 11.27 -7.76
N GLN A 93 -10.14 10.78 -8.84
CA GLN A 93 -9.73 11.12 -10.20
C GLN A 93 -9.94 12.61 -10.48
N THR A 94 -11.07 13.17 -10.06
CA THR A 94 -11.34 14.60 -10.23
C THR A 94 -10.33 15.45 -9.45
N GLU A 95 -10.04 15.09 -8.19
CA GLU A 95 -9.01 15.74 -7.37
C GLU A 95 -7.62 15.65 -8.03
N LEU A 96 -7.26 14.48 -8.57
CA LEU A 96 -5.99 14.25 -9.26
C LEU A 96 -5.86 15.15 -10.49
N GLU A 97 -6.90 15.23 -11.33
CA GLU A 97 -6.87 16.07 -12.52
C GLU A 97 -6.81 17.57 -12.19
N VAL A 98 -7.45 18.01 -11.10
CA VAL A 98 -7.28 19.37 -10.58
C VAL A 98 -5.86 19.60 -10.09
N ALA A 99 -5.29 18.68 -9.32
CA ALA A 99 -3.92 18.81 -8.79
C ALA A 99 -2.88 18.88 -9.92
N LYS A 100 -3.01 18.03 -10.96
CA LYS A 100 -2.12 18.02 -12.14
C LYS A 100 -2.05 19.37 -12.85
N LYS A 101 -3.09 20.22 -12.80
CA LYS A 101 -3.06 21.55 -13.43
C LYS A 101 -1.96 22.46 -12.86
N ASN A 102 -1.47 22.19 -11.65
CA ASN A 102 -0.34 22.90 -11.05
C ASN A 102 1.03 22.42 -11.54
N PHE A 103 1.07 21.41 -12.42
CA PHE A 103 2.27 20.76 -12.89
C PHE A 103 2.41 20.84 -14.40
N ARG A 104 3.65 20.93 -14.86
CA ARG A 104 4.01 20.69 -16.26
C ARG A 104 4.53 19.27 -16.38
N PHE A 105 4.13 18.59 -17.44
CA PHE A 105 4.66 17.28 -17.77
C PHE A 105 5.89 17.44 -18.66
N GLU A 106 7.00 16.81 -18.27
CA GLU A 106 8.25 16.82 -19.01
C GLU A 106 8.69 15.38 -19.26
N LYS A 107 8.91 15.01 -20.53
CA LYS A 107 9.45 13.71 -20.93
C LYS A 107 10.39 13.92 -22.11
N ASP A 108 11.66 13.63 -21.91
CA ASP A 108 12.62 13.59 -23.00
C ASP A 108 12.68 12.18 -23.57
N ALA A 109 11.97 11.94 -24.68
CA ALA A 109 11.85 10.62 -25.30
C ALA A 109 13.20 10.03 -25.75
N LYS A 110 14.27 10.83 -25.86
CA LYS A 110 15.62 10.35 -26.22
C LYS A 110 16.34 9.71 -25.03
N TYR A 111 16.06 10.16 -23.81
CA TYR A 111 16.82 9.78 -22.61
C TYR A 111 15.96 9.20 -21.48
N GLN A 112 14.63 9.35 -21.57
CA GLN A 112 13.70 8.99 -20.50
C GLN A 112 12.65 8.01 -20.99
N THR A 113 12.55 6.88 -20.30
CA THR A 113 11.45 5.91 -20.46
C THR A 113 10.17 6.41 -19.79
N GLU A 114 10.32 7.18 -18.71
CA GLU A 114 9.21 7.75 -17.93
C GLU A 114 9.18 9.28 -17.96
N GLY A 115 7.97 9.85 -18.03
CA GLY A 115 7.78 11.30 -17.89
C GLY A 115 7.70 11.75 -16.43
N ASN A 116 7.84 13.06 -16.20
CA ASN A 116 7.87 13.66 -14.88
C ASN A 116 6.92 14.86 -14.78
N TYR A 117 6.16 14.94 -13.69
CA TYR A 117 5.40 16.12 -13.33
C TYR A 117 6.24 17.04 -12.45
N ILE A 118 6.44 18.28 -12.92
CA ILE A 118 7.22 19.31 -12.21
C ILE A 118 6.32 20.50 -11.89
N TYR A 119 6.39 20.99 -10.65
CA TYR A 119 5.53 22.08 -10.20
C TYR A 119 5.77 23.37 -11.01
N LYS A 120 4.72 23.95 -11.60
CA LYS A 120 4.80 25.04 -12.59
C LYS A 120 5.53 26.30 -12.10
N LYS A 121 5.49 26.59 -10.80
CA LYS A 121 6.18 27.76 -10.23
C LYS A 121 7.70 27.57 -10.14
N LEU A 122 8.20 26.33 -10.21
CA LEU A 122 9.64 26.10 -10.29
C LEU A 122 10.15 26.55 -11.66
N PRO A 123 11.36 27.15 -11.73
CA PRO A 123 11.97 27.52 -13.00
C PRO A 123 12.09 26.30 -13.92
N LYS A 124 12.03 26.54 -15.24
CA LYS A 124 12.32 25.49 -16.23
C LYS A 124 13.74 24.98 -16.04
N GLN A 125 13.96 23.72 -16.41
CA GLN A 125 15.24 23.06 -16.24
C GLN A 125 16.32 23.79 -17.08
N ALA A 126 17.24 24.43 -16.39
CA ALA A 126 18.41 25.10 -16.96
C ALA A 126 19.68 24.33 -16.59
N ALA A 127 20.83 24.78 -17.12
CA ALA A 127 22.14 24.28 -16.69
C ALA A 127 22.28 24.38 -15.15
N ILE A 128 22.86 23.35 -14.54
CA ILE A 128 23.09 23.32 -13.10
C ILE A 128 24.21 24.31 -12.79
N ASN A 129 23.86 25.41 -12.11
CA ASN A 129 24.79 26.48 -11.76
C ASN A 129 24.69 26.89 -10.28
N ARG A 130 23.92 26.14 -9.48
CA ARG A 130 23.74 26.37 -8.04
C ARG A 130 23.30 25.11 -7.32
N SER A 131 23.65 25.03 -6.04
CA SER A 131 23.10 24.02 -5.13
C SER A 131 21.62 24.28 -4.87
N GLN A 132 20.81 23.22 -4.91
CA GLN A 132 19.36 23.30 -4.76
C GLN A 132 18.77 21.93 -4.43
N LEU A 133 17.52 21.93 -3.95
CA LEU A 133 16.69 20.74 -3.85
C LEU A 133 15.75 20.70 -5.05
N LYS A 134 15.84 19.65 -5.87
CA LYS A 134 14.88 19.36 -6.93
C LYS A 134 13.81 18.40 -6.41
N VAL A 135 12.60 18.53 -6.95
CA VAL A 135 11.45 17.70 -6.60
C VAL A 135 10.60 17.43 -7.82
N LEU A 136 10.14 16.19 -7.98
CA LEU A 136 9.25 15.75 -9.05
C LEU A 136 8.43 14.54 -8.59
N VAL A 137 7.41 14.21 -9.36
CA VAL A 137 6.75 12.90 -9.31
C VAL A 137 6.76 12.31 -10.71
N THR A 138 7.11 11.03 -10.84
CA THR A 138 7.12 10.35 -12.14
C THR A 138 5.70 10.13 -12.66
N GLU A 139 5.55 9.77 -13.93
CA GLU A 139 4.24 9.47 -14.52
C GLU A 139 3.52 8.30 -13.83
N ASN A 140 4.28 7.46 -13.12
CA ASN A 140 3.79 6.33 -12.33
C ASN A 140 3.56 6.66 -10.84
N GLY A 141 3.66 7.93 -10.45
CA GLY A 141 3.33 8.37 -9.09
C GLY A 141 4.46 8.25 -8.07
N GLN A 142 5.68 7.91 -8.49
CA GLN A 142 6.84 7.85 -7.60
C GLN A 142 7.36 9.26 -7.31
N MET A 143 7.36 9.68 -6.05
CA MET A 143 7.92 10.96 -5.63
C MET A 143 9.45 10.86 -5.58
N GLN A 144 10.13 11.89 -6.07
CA GLN A 144 11.58 11.98 -5.98
C GLN A 144 12.02 13.35 -5.43
N LEU A 145 12.96 13.31 -4.50
CA LEU A 145 13.77 14.47 -4.11
C LEU A 145 15.18 14.26 -4.63
N ALA A 146 15.79 15.29 -5.22
CA ALA A 146 17.19 15.24 -5.60
C ALA A 146 17.96 16.42 -5.01
N SER A 147 18.93 16.15 -4.15
CA SER A 147 19.87 17.16 -3.67
C SER A 147 20.94 17.39 -4.72
N VAL A 148 21.07 18.64 -5.15
CA VAL A 148 22.09 19.06 -6.11
C VAL A 148 23.07 19.94 -5.36
N TYR A 149 24.34 19.57 -5.36
CA TYR A 149 25.44 20.42 -4.93
C TYR A 149 26.19 20.92 -6.16
N TYR A 150 26.58 22.19 -6.16
CA TYR A 150 27.41 22.82 -7.18
C TYR A 150 28.44 23.73 -6.51
N GLY A 151 29.73 23.43 -6.69
CA GLY A 151 30.80 24.18 -6.01
C GLY A 151 32.20 23.93 -6.56
N SER A 152 33.19 24.61 -5.98
CA SER A 152 34.61 24.52 -6.40
C SER A 152 35.33 23.29 -5.87
N THR A 153 34.81 22.65 -4.82
CA THR A 153 35.37 21.42 -4.25
C THR A 153 34.28 20.38 -4.04
N PRO A 154 34.60 19.09 -4.18
CA PRO A 154 33.63 18.04 -3.91
C PRO A 154 33.32 17.95 -2.41
N ILE A 155 32.06 17.66 -2.09
CA ILE A 155 31.60 17.44 -0.70
C ILE A 155 31.29 15.98 -0.40
N LYS A 156 31.19 15.13 -1.43
CA LYS A 156 30.91 13.71 -1.36
C LYS A 156 29.67 13.36 -0.53
N HIS A 157 28.59 14.12 -0.68
CA HIS A 157 27.36 13.88 0.09
C HIS A 157 26.62 12.61 -0.37
N SER A 158 25.81 12.07 0.54
CA SER A 158 25.02 10.84 0.37
C SER A 158 23.63 10.90 1.00
N SER A 159 23.38 11.84 1.91
CA SER A 159 22.06 12.12 2.48
C SER A 159 21.86 13.62 2.71
N ILE A 160 20.62 14.02 2.98
CA ILE A 160 20.28 15.39 3.39
C ILE A 160 19.45 15.39 4.67
N ARG A 161 19.58 16.46 5.46
CA ARG A 161 18.77 16.76 6.64
C ARG A 161 18.03 18.07 6.47
N ALA A 162 16.71 18.04 6.61
CA ALA A 162 15.91 19.25 6.79
C ALA A 162 15.83 19.59 8.28
N THR A 163 16.06 20.85 8.65
CA THR A 163 16.01 21.31 10.05
C THR A 163 15.21 22.59 10.16
N LEU A 164 14.28 22.61 11.12
CA LEU A 164 13.43 23.73 11.47
C LEU A 164 14.08 24.64 12.54
N PRO A 165 13.55 25.86 12.76
CA PRO A 165 14.11 26.78 13.77
C PRO A 165 14.02 26.25 15.20
N ASP A 166 13.00 25.44 15.49
CA ASP A 166 12.80 24.73 16.76
C ASP A 166 13.71 23.50 16.93
N LYS A 167 14.65 23.28 15.99
CA LYS A 167 15.59 22.15 15.93
C LYS A 167 14.95 20.79 15.60
N SER A 168 13.64 20.72 15.34
CA SER A 168 13.03 19.53 14.75
C SER A 168 13.66 19.24 13.38
N LYS A 169 13.89 17.96 13.08
CA LYS A 169 14.65 17.54 11.90
C LYS A 169 14.17 16.21 11.33
N ALA A 170 14.42 16.01 10.05
CA ALA A 170 14.22 14.77 9.32
C ALA A 170 15.37 14.57 8.33
N GLU A 171 15.69 13.31 8.04
CA GLU A 171 16.77 12.91 7.13
C GLU A 171 16.26 11.97 6.07
N THR A 172 16.90 12.01 4.90
CA THR A 172 16.73 10.97 3.88
C THR A 172 17.51 9.73 4.27
N LEU A 173 17.21 8.60 3.61
CA LEU A 173 18.13 7.47 3.63
C LEU A 173 19.48 7.84 2.98
N VAL A 174 20.51 7.11 3.37
CA VAL A 174 21.86 7.26 2.82
C VAL A 174 21.92 6.52 1.50
N ILE A 175 22.26 7.23 0.43
CA ILE A 175 22.50 6.66 -0.90
C ILE A 175 24.00 6.78 -1.15
N GLY A 176 24.72 5.65 -1.05
CA GLY A 176 26.14 5.59 -1.40
C GLY A 176 26.35 5.90 -2.89
N TYR A 177 27.58 6.25 -3.27
CA TYR A 177 27.91 6.48 -4.67
C TYR A 177 27.64 5.21 -5.50
N ASP A 178 26.76 5.30 -6.48
CA ASP A 178 26.33 4.18 -7.33
C ASP A 178 26.40 4.53 -8.83
N GLY A 179 26.73 5.77 -9.18
CA GLY A 179 26.76 6.25 -10.56
C GLY A 179 25.36 6.42 -11.19
N ALA A 180 24.29 6.25 -10.41
CA ALA A 180 22.91 6.32 -10.89
C ALA A 180 22.06 7.26 -10.01
N ASN A 181 21.79 6.90 -8.76
CA ASN A 181 21.04 7.75 -7.83
C ASN A 181 21.97 8.71 -7.09
N ASN A 182 23.23 8.34 -6.86
CA ASN A 182 24.29 9.21 -6.39
C ASN A 182 25.41 9.22 -7.42
N TYR A 183 25.47 10.30 -8.20
CA TYR A 183 26.48 10.49 -9.22
C TYR A 183 27.10 11.87 -9.10
N ARG A 184 28.32 11.99 -9.65
CA ARG A 184 29.18 13.15 -9.49
C ARG A 184 29.90 13.40 -10.80
N PHE A 185 30.03 14.65 -11.18
CA PHE A 185 30.75 15.04 -12.38
C PHE A 185 31.36 16.42 -12.20
N THR A 186 32.36 16.72 -13.01
CA THR A 186 33.00 18.04 -13.05
C THR A 186 32.77 18.65 -14.42
N ASN A 187 32.36 19.90 -14.46
CA ASN A 187 32.26 20.69 -15.69
C ASN A 187 32.76 22.11 -15.40
N ASP A 188 33.59 22.68 -16.28
CA ASP A 188 34.15 24.04 -16.13
C ASP A 188 34.73 24.32 -14.73
N ASP A 189 35.57 23.40 -14.21
CA ASP A 189 36.17 23.44 -12.85
C ASP A 189 35.16 23.49 -11.68
N LYS A 190 33.91 23.10 -11.94
CA LYS A 190 32.84 23.03 -10.93
C LYS A 190 32.41 21.59 -10.74
N TYR A 191 32.45 21.17 -9.48
CA TYR A 191 31.96 19.87 -9.05
C TYR A 191 30.45 19.94 -8.87
N THR A 192 29.76 19.04 -9.55
CA THR A 192 28.34 18.77 -9.34
C THR A 192 28.17 17.40 -8.71
N GLU A 193 27.40 17.34 -7.63
CA GLU A 193 27.00 16.09 -7.00
C GLU A 193 25.49 16.05 -6.91
N ILE A 194 24.89 14.94 -7.33
CA ILE A 194 23.45 14.78 -7.34
C ILE A 194 23.12 13.48 -6.62
N VAL A 195 22.27 13.58 -5.59
CA VAL A 195 21.74 12.42 -4.88
C VAL A 195 20.22 12.44 -4.96
N THR A 196 19.65 11.39 -5.56
CA THR A 196 18.23 11.21 -5.78
C THR A 196 17.68 10.19 -4.78
N TYR A 197 16.60 10.58 -4.12
CA TYR A 197 15.89 9.80 -3.10
C TYR A 197 14.46 9.58 -3.59
N LYS A 198 14.04 8.32 -3.63
CA LYS A 198 12.75 7.88 -4.17
C LYS A 198 11.83 7.39 -3.05
N ASP A 199 10.56 7.80 -3.10
CA ASP A 199 9.49 7.37 -2.19
C ASP A 199 9.94 7.34 -0.71
N GLY A 200 9.91 6.16 -0.07
CA GLY A 200 10.27 5.93 1.32
C GLY A 200 11.65 6.47 1.72
N GLN A 201 12.58 6.60 0.77
CA GLN A 201 13.92 7.16 1.01
C GLN A 201 13.88 8.65 1.37
N CYS A 202 12.80 9.35 1.00
CA CYS A 202 12.67 10.80 1.15
C CYS A 202 11.42 11.23 1.93
N SER A 203 10.50 10.30 2.24
CA SER A 203 9.20 10.58 2.85
C SER A 203 9.26 11.45 4.10
N ALA A 204 10.20 11.19 5.01
CA ALA A 204 10.32 11.96 6.26
C ALA A 204 10.71 13.43 6.01
N VAL A 205 11.68 13.67 5.10
CA VAL A 205 12.11 15.01 4.72
C VAL A 205 11.03 15.74 3.95
N ALA A 206 10.40 15.08 2.97
CA ALA A 206 9.27 15.61 2.22
C ALA A 206 8.11 16.00 3.16
N ALA A 207 7.80 15.15 4.15
CA ALA A 207 6.76 15.40 5.14
C ALA A 207 7.06 16.62 6.01
N LEU A 208 8.28 16.70 6.56
CA LEU A 208 8.71 17.81 7.39
C LEU A 208 8.63 19.14 6.62
N ILE A 209 9.09 19.17 5.37
CA ILE A 209 9.06 20.38 4.54
C ILE A 209 7.61 20.81 4.24
N ALA A 210 6.81 19.86 3.75
CA ALA A 210 5.44 20.15 3.30
C ALA A 210 4.50 20.55 4.44
N ASN A 211 4.74 20.08 5.67
CA ASN A 211 3.97 20.46 6.85
C ASN A 211 4.40 21.82 7.46
N ASN A 212 5.50 22.42 6.96
CA ASN A 212 6.11 23.63 7.54
C ASN A 212 6.49 24.66 6.48
N THR A 213 5.69 24.81 5.41
CA THR A 213 6.02 25.69 4.26
C THR A 213 6.19 27.17 4.62
N SER A 214 5.56 27.64 5.69
CA SER A 214 5.70 29.01 6.21
C SER A 214 6.98 29.24 7.02
N LYS A 215 7.64 28.19 7.52
CA LYS A 215 8.84 28.29 8.35
C LYS A 215 10.11 28.30 7.48
N LYS A 216 11.18 28.91 8.02
CA LYS A 216 12.53 28.76 7.44
C LYS A 216 13.00 27.32 7.64
N ILE A 217 13.51 26.70 6.58
CA ILE A 217 14.04 25.33 6.64
C ILE A 217 15.47 25.35 6.12
N THR A 218 16.41 24.90 6.96
CA THR A 218 17.79 24.70 6.56
C THR A 218 17.97 23.29 6.07
N LEU A 219 18.50 23.14 4.85
CA LEU A 219 18.91 21.86 4.30
C LEU A 219 20.41 21.67 4.52
N THR A 220 20.80 20.57 5.15
CA THR A 220 22.20 20.20 5.40
C THR A 220 22.54 18.96 4.58
N TYR A 221 23.61 19.02 3.80
CA TYR A 221 24.16 17.92 3.04
C TYR A 221 25.11 17.13 3.95
N LEU A 222 24.92 15.81 4.01
CA LEU A 222 25.57 14.90 4.94
C LEU A 222 26.32 13.79 4.18
N GLY A 223 27.26 13.14 4.87
CA GLY A 223 28.09 12.05 4.34
C GLY A 223 29.57 12.42 4.31
N GLY A 224 29.92 13.44 3.52
CA GLY A 224 31.27 14.00 3.47
C GLY A 224 31.36 15.40 4.07
N ASN A 225 31.94 16.35 3.34
CA ASN A 225 32.06 17.73 3.80
C ASN A 225 30.68 18.36 3.95
N ARG A 226 30.49 19.08 5.06
CA ARG A 226 29.21 19.70 5.36
C ARG A 226 28.97 20.90 4.44
N TYR A 227 27.78 20.92 3.83
CA TYR A 227 27.26 22.07 3.09
C TYR A 227 25.83 22.34 3.53
N THR A 228 25.43 23.61 3.57
CA THR A 228 24.08 24.01 4.00
C THR A 228 23.50 25.07 3.09
N LEU A 229 22.20 24.99 2.84
CA LEU A 229 21.42 26.04 2.17
C LEU A 229 20.08 26.25 2.87
N SER A 230 19.49 27.44 2.75
CA SER A 230 18.12 27.70 3.18
C SER A 230 17.16 27.42 2.02
N LEU A 231 16.13 26.61 2.23
CA LEU A 231 15.12 26.36 1.19
C LEU A 231 14.30 27.64 0.95
N ASP A 232 14.13 28.02 -0.30
CA ASP A 232 13.28 29.15 -0.68
C ASP A 232 11.78 28.78 -0.58
N PRO A 233 10.87 29.76 -0.46
CA PRO A 233 9.43 29.50 -0.32
C PRO A 233 8.82 28.70 -1.47
N VAL A 234 9.27 28.92 -2.72
CA VAL A 234 8.72 28.24 -3.90
C VAL A 234 9.10 26.76 -3.88
N THR A 235 10.34 26.43 -3.50
CA THR A 235 10.77 25.04 -3.33
C THR A 235 10.01 24.34 -2.22
N ARG A 236 9.71 25.01 -1.09
CA ARG A 236 8.89 24.42 -0.02
C ARG A 236 7.46 24.15 -0.48
N GLU A 237 6.83 25.09 -1.20
CA GLU A 237 5.54 24.89 -1.84
C GLU A 237 5.57 23.72 -2.84
N ALA A 238 6.61 23.64 -3.67
CA ALA A 238 6.77 22.59 -4.66
C ALA A 238 6.83 21.21 -3.99
N VAL A 239 7.59 21.07 -2.90
CA VAL A 239 7.65 19.80 -2.14
C VAL A 239 6.28 19.42 -1.58
N LYS A 240 5.51 20.39 -1.07
CA LYS A 240 4.13 20.15 -0.61
C LYS A 240 3.23 19.68 -1.74
N ALA A 241 3.16 20.45 -2.83
CA ALA A 241 2.30 20.14 -3.96
C ALA A 241 2.66 18.79 -4.59
N THR A 242 3.95 18.49 -4.77
CA THR A 242 4.39 17.22 -5.36
C THR A 242 4.05 16.03 -4.47
N ARG A 243 4.19 16.16 -3.15
CA ARG A 243 3.78 15.12 -2.19
C ARG A 243 2.28 14.86 -2.24
N GLU A 244 1.47 15.92 -2.32
CA GLU A 244 0.01 15.81 -2.48
C GLU A 244 -0.36 15.11 -3.79
N LEU A 245 0.28 15.48 -4.90
CA LEU A 245 0.08 14.83 -6.19
C LEU A 245 0.45 13.35 -6.17
N ALA A 246 1.62 13.00 -5.61
CA ALA A 246 2.05 11.60 -5.49
C ALA A 246 1.08 10.76 -4.66
N ASN A 247 0.57 11.31 -3.54
CA ASN A 247 -0.44 10.64 -2.72
C ASN A 247 -1.77 10.43 -3.48
N LEU A 248 -2.22 11.42 -4.25
CA LEU A 248 -3.43 11.29 -5.07
C LEU A 248 -3.26 10.23 -6.16
N MET A 249 -2.11 10.21 -6.84
CA MET A 249 -1.80 9.18 -7.85
C MET A 249 -1.82 7.79 -7.24
N LYS A 250 -1.13 7.60 -6.10
CA LYS A 250 -1.13 6.33 -5.38
C LYS A 250 -2.53 5.90 -4.96
N ASN A 251 -3.34 6.80 -4.41
CA ASN A 251 -4.71 6.49 -4.00
C ASN A 251 -5.58 6.04 -5.18
N VAL A 252 -5.47 6.72 -6.34
CA VAL A 252 -6.20 6.34 -7.55
C VAL A 252 -5.75 4.96 -8.05
N ASP A 253 -4.46 4.66 -8.04
CA ASP A 253 -3.93 3.38 -8.49
C ASP A 253 -4.29 2.23 -7.53
N ASP A 254 -4.27 2.48 -6.22
CA ASP A 254 -4.71 1.52 -5.20
C ASP A 254 -6.20 1.20 -5.36
N LEU A 255 -7.06 2.20 -5.53
CA LEU A 255 -8.50 2.01 -5.80
C LEU A 255 -8.76 1.25 -7.10
N LYS A 256 -8.02 1.55 -8.18
CA LYS A 256 -8.12 0.78 -9.44
C LYS A 256 -7.72 -0.68 -9.22
N ARG A 257 -6.68 -0.95 -8.45
CA ARG A 257 -6.24 -2.32 -8.14
C ARG A 257 -7.31 -3.04 -7.33
N GLU A 258 -7.86 -2.41 -6.30
CA GLU A 258 -8.94 -2.96 -5.49
C GLU A 258 -10.20 -3.23 -6.33
N TYR A 259 -10.56 -2.34 -7.26
CA TYR A 259 -11.65 -2.57 -8.20
C TYR A 259 -11.42 -3.85 -9.00
N GLN A 260 -10.24 -3.99 -9.62
CA GLN A 260 -9.90 -5.18 -10.44
C GLN A 260 -9.88 -6.47 -9.60
N LEU A 261 -9.45 -6.41 -8.35
CA LEU A 261 -9.50 -7.54 -7.43
C LEU A 261 -10.95 -7.96 -7.15
N ASN A 262 -11.85 -7.02 -6.84
CA ASN A 262 -13.25 -7.32 -6.57
C ASN A 262 -13.98 -7.84 -7.82
N VAL A 263 -13.67 -7.34 -9.01
CA VAL A 263 -14.20 -7.90 -10.28
C VAL A 263 -13.79 -9.37 -10.42
N ARG A 264 -12.50 -9.69 -10.24
CA ARG A 264 -12.02 -11.08 -10.32
C ARG A 264 -12.64 -11.96 -9.24
N THR A 265 -12.80 -11.46 -8.02
CA THR A 265 -13.45 -12.19 -6.94
C THR A 265 -14.90 -12.52 -7.29
N LEU A 266 -15.63 -11.56 -7.87
CA LEU A 266 -17.00 -11.76 -8.34
C LEU A 266 -17.06 -12.82 -9.44
N GLU A 267 -16.24 -12.72 -10.48
CA GLU A 267 -16.18 -13.71 -11.58
C GLU A 267 -15.87 -15.13 -11.10
N LEU A 268 -14.95 -15.27 -10.14
CA LEU A 268 -14.60 -16.57 -9.57
C LEU A 268 -15.74 -17.12 -8.72
N ALA A 269 -16.39 -16.28 -7.92
CA ALA A 269 -17.52 -16.69 -7.11
C ALA A 269 -18.73 -17.09 -7.97
N ASP A 270 -19.02 -16.37 -9.06
CA ASP A 270 -20.06 -16.72 -10.04
C ASP A 270 -19.83 -18.11 -10.65
N LYS A 271 -18.58 -18.38 -11.08
CA LYS A 271 -18.20 -19.70 -11.60
C LYS A 271 -18.37 -20.81 -10.56
N GLN A 272 -17.99 -20.54 -9.31
CA GLN A 272 -18.13 -21.50 -8.21
C GLN A 272 -19.59 -21.79 -7.87
N VAL A 273 -20.44 -20.76 -7.82
CA VAL A 273 -21.88 -20.92 -7.61
C VAL A 273 -22.47 -21.82 -8.69
N LEU A 274 -22.20 -21.53 -9.97
CA LEU A 274 -22.74 -22.31 -11.09
C LEU A 274 -22.28 -23.79 -11.05
N GLN A 275 -21.02 -24.04 -10.70
CA GLN A 275 -20.50 -25.41 -10.56
C GLN A 275 -21.16 -26.15 -9.39
N LEU A 276 -21.29 -25.51 -8.23
CA LEU A 276 -21.88 -26.11 -7.03
C LEU A 276 -23.38 -26.37 -7.22
N GLU A 277 -24.11 -25.48 -7.88
CA GLU A 277 -25.53 -25.66 -8.21
C GLU A 277 -25.73 -26.80 -9.20
N LYS A 278 -24.88 -26.91 -10.24
CA LYS A 278 -24.89 -28.05 -11.17
C LYS A 278 -24.66 -29.38 -10.44
N GLN A 279 -23.64 -29.44 -9.59
CA GLN A 279 -23.35 -30.64 -8.77
C GLN A 279 -24.47 -30.98 -7.77
N GLN A 280 -25.23 -30.00 -7.29
CA GLN A 280 -26.40 -30.25 -6.45
C GLN A 280 -27.57 -30.79 -7.28
N SER A 281 -27.79 -30.26 -8.49
CA SER A 281 -28.85 -30.76 -9.39
C SER A 281 -28.61 -32.19 -9.85
N GLU A 282 -27.38 -32.57 -10.17
CA GLU A 282 -27.01 -33.92 -10.60
C GLU A 282 -27.19 -34.94 -9.46
N GLN A 283 -26.81 -34.58 -8.23
CA GLN A 283 -26.99 -35.44 -7.05
C GLN A 283 -28.45 -35.59 -6.60
N ASN A 284 -29.32 -34.65 -6.94
CA ASN A 284 -30.76 -34.73 -6.62
C ASN A 284 -31.55 -35.48 -7.70
N ALA A 285 -30.94 -35.80 -8.83
CA ALA A 285 -31.54 -36.55 -9.94
C ALA A 285 -31.22 -38.05 -9.92
N GLU A 286 -30.24 -38.47 -9.10
CA GLU A 286 -29.91 -39.86 -8.76
C GLU A 286 -30.69 -40.33 -7.52
#